data_AF-A0A356BVC2-F1
#
_entry.id   AF-A0A356BVC2-F1
#
_cell.length_a   1.000
_cell.length_b   1.000
_cell.length_c   1.000
_cell.angle_alpha   90.00
_cell.angle_beta   90.00
_cell.angle_gamma   90.00
#
_symmetry.space_group_name_H-M   'P 1'
#
loop_
_entity.id
_entity.type
_entity.pdbx_description
1 polymer ?
#
loop_
_entity_poly.entity_id
_entity_poly.type
_entity_poly.pdbx_seq_one_letter_code
_entity_poly.pdbx_strand_id
1 'polypeptide(L)'
;EESLFALSTISVESPGEEYNGQLIELLELNFRDAKNSRTLTEDYTTYVAVDVKVPILILEEYEQLWENDEAIGIIVVDMDDGSAAFGLGLNSDKLDELFAAFVEQVWDSASIEDFTFTVRLLNDTRDPVFVALQGVYVNQVPIAYEEVFELARRDVLEIRLGDVARDVAYQDGIVVLGVVE
;
A
#
# COMPACT_ATOMS: atom_id res chain seq x y z
N GLU A 1 -1.12 -17.49 14.70
CA GLU A 1 -2.34 -17.55 13.88
C GLU A 1 -1.98 -17.82 12.43
N GLU A 2 -2.97 -17.93 11.54
CA GLU A 2 -2.73 -17.99 10.10
C GLU A 2 -2.49 -16.57 9.57
N SER A 3 -1.35 -16.32 8.92
CA SER A 3 -1.01 -14.99 8.40
C SER A 3 -2.03 -14.52 7.36
N LEU A 4 -2.58 -13.32 7.55
CA LEU A 4 -3.52 -12.70 6.63
C LEU A 4 -2.78 -11.85 5.60
N PHE A 5 -3.26 -11.85 4.36
CA PHE A 5 -2.67 -11.10 3.26
C PHE A 5 -3.73 -10.39 2.42
N ALA A 6 -3.45 -9.15 2.04
CA ALA A 6 -4.18 -8.41 1.02
C ALA A 6 -3.54 -8.65 -0.36
N LEU A 7 -4.40 -8.91 -1.36
CA LEU A 7 -3.97 -8.92 -2.76
C LEU A 7 -3.74 -7.49 -3.22
N SER A 8 -2.54 -7.23 -3.73
CA SER A 8 -2.14 -5.89 -4.16
C SER A 8 -1.50 -5.94 -5.55
N THR A 9 -1.47 -4.80 -6.22
CA THR A 9 -0.74 -4.63 -7.48
C THR A 9 0.26 -3.50 -7.29
N ILE A 10 1.50 -3.75 -7.67
CA ILE A 10 2.54 -2.74 -7.75
C ILE A 10 2.74 -2.41 -9.22
N SER A 11 2.69 -1.13 -9.55
CA SER A 11 2.87 -0.61 -10.90
C SER A 11 3.98 0.43 -10.89
N VAL A 12 5.00 0.22 -11.72
CA VAL A 12 6.15 1.11 -11.87
C VAL A 12 6.22 1.57 -13.31
N GLU A 13 6.51 2.86 -13.52
CA GLU A 13 6.71 3.41 -14.85
C GLU A 13 7.91 2.73 -15.53
N SER A 14 7.73 2.35 -16.79
CA SER A 14 8.78 1.74 -17.61
C SER A 14 9.65 2.86 -18.20
N PRO A 15 10.98 2.84 -17.98
CA PRO A 15 11.90 3.75 -18.64
C PRO A 15 12.14 3.37 -20.11
N GLY A 16 11.63 2.21 -20.55
CA GLY A 16 11.78 1.67 -21.90
C GLY A 16 11.47 0.17 -21.94
N GLU A 17 10.95 -0.33 -23.06
CA GLU A 17 10.58 -1.74 -23.21
C GLU A 17 11.75 -2.69 -22.95
N GLU A 18 12.97 -2.29 -23.28
CA GLU A 18 14.20 -3.04 -23.05
C GLU A 18 14.51 -3.27 -21.55
N TYR A 19 13.98 -2.43 -20.66
CA TYR A 19 14.18 -2.51 -19.21
C TYR A 19 13.06 -3.27 -18.49
N ASN A 20 11.94 -3.56 -19.17
CA ASN A 20 10.78 -4.21 -18.54
C ASN A 20 11.13 -5.55 -17.87
N GLY A 21 12.02 -6.35 -18.48
CA GLY A 21 12.45 -7.61 -17.88
C GLY A 21 13.17 -7.41 -16.54
N GLN A 22 14.06 -6.41 -16.46
CA GLN A 22 14.80 -6.09 -15.24
C GLN A 22 13.88 -5.54 -14.15
N LEU A 23 12.92 -4.67 -14.52
CA LEU A 23 11.90 -4.19 -13.60
C LEU A 23 11.06 -5.32 -13.01
N ILE A 24 10.65 -6.29 -13.83
CA ILE A 24 9.89 -7.45 -13.36
C ILE A 24 10.72 -8.27 -12.37
N GLU A 25 11.97 -8.60 -12.70
CA GLU A 25 12.86 -9.35 -11.81
C GLU A 25 13.10 -8.64 -10.47
N LEU A 26 13.28 -7.32 -10.52
CA LEU A 26 13.47 -6.48 -9.34
C LEU A 26 12.22 -6.46 -8.45
N LEU A 27 11.02 -6.36 -9.04
CA LEU A 27 9.76 -6.46 -8.29
C LEU A 27 9.55 -7.87 -7.71
N GLU A 28 9.90 -8.91 -8.47
CA GLU A 28 9.79 -10.30 -8.03
C GLU A 28 10.72 -10.66 -6.87
N LEU A 29 11.89 -10.01 -6.79
CA LEU A 29 12.85 -10.21 -5.71
C LEU A 29 12.43 -9.51 -4.40
N ASN A 30 11.72 -8.38 -4.49
CA ASN A 30 11.47 -7.51 -3.35
C ASN A 30 10.06 -7.63 -2.75
N PHE A 31 9.12 -8.27 -3.45
CA PHE A 31 7.75 -8.37 -2.99
C PHE A 31 7.25 -9.82 -2.90
N ARG A 32 6.54 -10.11 -1.82
CA ARG A 32 6.03 -11.45 -1.53
C ARG A 32 5.05 -11.93 -2.59
N ASP A 33 5.25 -13.17 -3.04
CA ASP A 33 4.38 -13.87 -4.00
C ASP A 33 4.12 -13.07 -5.29
N ALA A 34 5.09 -12.25 -5.69
CA ALA A 34 5.07 -11.49 -6.93
C ALA A 34 4.86 -12.41 -8.14
N LYS A 35 3.81 -12.13 -8.92
CA LYS A 35 3.39 -12.93 -10.08
C LYS A 35 2.49 -12.14 -11.03
N ASN A 36 2.09 -12.79 -12.13
CA ASN A 36 1.18 -12.22 -13.13
C ASN A 36 1.68 -10.87 -13.68
N SER A 37 2.99 -10.77 -13.91
CA SER A 37 3.61 -9.57 -14.46
C SER A 37 3.01 -9.23 -15.82
N ARG A 38 2.74 -7.94 -16.03
CA ARG A 38 2.11 -7.43 -17.25
C ARG A 38 2.59 -6.02 -17.54
N THR A 39 2.59 -5.69 -18.83
CA THR A 39 2.84 -4.32 -19.28
C THR A 39 1.49 -3.66 -19.56
N LEU A 40 1.30 -2.47 -19.00
CA LEU A 40 0.11 -1.65 -19.16
C LEU A 40 0.51 -0.36 -19.88
N THR A 41 -0.38 0.19 -20.70
CA THR A 41 -0.19 1.52 -21.28
C THR A 41 -1.37 2.39 -20.91
N GLU A 42 -1.11 3.44 -20.16
CA GLU A 42 -2.11 4.42 -19.70
C GLU A 42 -1.60 5.82 -20.03
N ASP A 43 -2.44 6.64 -20.66
CA ASP A 43 -2.14 8.04 -21.00
C ASP A 43 -0.76 8.28 -21.65
N TYR A 44 -0.38 7.40 -22.59
CA TYR A 44 0.90 7.40 -23.32
C TYR A 44 2.14 7.03 -22.50
N THR A 45 1.96 6.64 -21.24
CA THR A 45 3.00 6.09 -20.38
C THR A 45 2.86 4.57 -20.29
N THR A 46 3.99 3.87 -20.29
CA THR A 46 4.03 2.42 -20.14
C THR A 46 4.39 2.07 -18.71
N TYR A 47 3.70 1.12 -18.12
CA TYR A 47 3.92 0.63 -16.77
C TYR A 47 4.19 -0.88 -16.78
N VAL A 48 5.06 -1.33 -15.88
CA VAL A 48 5.17 -2.73 -15.48
C VAL A 48 4.34 -2.91 -14.21
N ALA A 49 3.37 -3.81 -14.24
CA ALA A 49 2.54 -4.15 -13.10
C ALA A 49 2.72 -5.61 -12.69
N VAL A 50 2.81 -5.86 -11.38
CA VAL A 50 2.98 -7.18 -10.78
C VAL A 50 1.98 -7.35 -9.64
N ASP A 51 1.32 -8.51 -9.57
CA ASP A 51 0.44 -8.84 -8.45
C ASP A 51 1.28 -9.40 -7.30
N VAL A 52 1.08 -8.88 -6.09
CA VAL A 52 1.84 -9.24 -4.89
C VAL A 52 0.90 -9.50 -3.72
N LYS A 53 1.42 -10.08 -2.65
CA LYS A 53 0.72 -10.15 -1.37
C LYS A 53 1.34 -9.17 -0.38
N VAL A 54 0.50 -8.42 0.29
CA VAL A 54 0.88 -7.52 1.38
C VAL A 54 0.34 -8.11 2.69
N PRO A 55 1.17 -8.34 3.71
CA PRO A 55 0.71 -8.87 4.99
C PRO A 55 -0.25 -7.89 5.69
N ILE A 56 -1.24 -8.44 6.38
CA ILE A 56 -2.08 -7.71 7.32
C ILE A 56 -1.62 -8.11 8.72
N LEU A 57 -1.13 -7.13 9.48
CA LEU A 57 -0.55 -7.32 10.81
C LEU A 57 -1.38 -6.57 11.83
N ILE A 58 -1.57 -7.15 13.01
CA ILE A 58 -2.00 -6.39 14.18
C ILE A 58 -0.84 -5.53 14.68
N LEU A 59 -1.14 -4.39 15.30
CA LEU A 59 -0.11 -3.44 15.75
C LEU A 59 0.92 -4.07 16.68
N GLU A 60 0.53 -5.00 17.55
CA GLU A 60 1.44 -5.70 18.47
C GLU A 60 2.49 -6.56 17.73
N GLU A 61 2.21 -6.91 16.48
CA GLU A 61 3.04 -7.73 15.61
C GLU A 61 3.71 -6.93 14.49
N TYR A 62 3.69 -5.60 14.55
CA TYR A 62 4.22 -4.76 13.46
C TYR A 62 5.72 -4.99 13.18
N GLU A 63 6.50 -5.43 14.17
CA GLU A 63 7.92 -5.77 14.02
C GLU A 63 8.12 -6.91 13.00
N GLN A 64 7.10 -7.76 12.78
CA GLN A 64 7.12 -8.80 11.76
C GLN A 64 7.33 -8.25 10.35
N LEU A 65 7.03 -6.96 10.10
CA LEU A 65 7.33 -6.30 8.83
C LEU A 65 8.85 -6.31 8.56
N TRP A 66 9.67 -6.01 9.57
CA TRP A 66 11.13 -6.05 9.47
C TRP A 66 11.67 -7.47 9.58
N GLU A 67 11.15 -8.29 10.50
CA GLU A 67 11.65 -9.66 10.70
C GLU A 67 11.47 -10.55 9.45
N ASN A 68 10.42 -10.31 8.67
CA ASN A 68 10.13 -11.04 7.45
C ASN A 68 10.61 -10.33 6.18
N ASP A 69 11.36 -9.23 6.31
CA ASP A 69 11.89 -8.45 5.19
C ASP A 69 10.80 -7.98 4.20
N GLU A 70 9.66 -7.57 4.73
CA GLU A 70 8.52 -7.08 3.96
C GLU A 70 8.66 -5.58 3.70
N ALA A 71 8.44 -5.14 2.46
CA ALA A 71 8.52 -3.73 2.11
C ALA A 71 7.30 -2.92 2.62
N ILE A 72 6.11 -3.51 2.58
CA ILE A 72 4.83 -2.85 2.86
C ILE A 72 3.96 -3.81 3.67
N GLY A 73 3.20 -3.29 4.63
CA GLY A 73 2.17 -4.01 5.37
C GLY A 73 0.92 -3.17 5.59
N ILE A 74 -0.23 -3.83 5.81
CA ILE A 74 -1.43 -3.19 6.34
C ILE A 74 -1.43 -3.43 7.85
N ILE A 75 -1.57 -2.35 8.63
CA ILE A 75 -1.59 -2.44 10.09
C ILE A 75 -3.03 -2.29 10.57
N VAL A 76 -3.45 -3.14 11.50
CA VAL A 76 -4.76 -3.11 12.15
C VAL A 76 -4.58 -2.95 13.65
N VAL A 77 -5.42 -2.13 14.27
CA VAL A 77 -5.44 -1.88 15.71
C VAL A 77 -6.84 -2.18 16.21
N ASP A 78 -6.99 -3.23 17.00
CA ASP A 78 -8.25 -3.48 17.70
C ASP A 78 -8.45 -2.42 18.79
N MET A 79 -9.65 -1.82 18.82
CA MET A 79 -10.02 -0.82 19.82
C MET A 79 -10.97 -1.44 20.86
N ASP A 80 -10.90 -0.95 22.10
CA ASP A 80 -11.63 -1.52 23.24
C ASP A 80 -13.17 -1.43 23.12
N ASP A 81 -13.68 -0.54 22.27
CA ASP A 81 -15.09 -0.31 22.00
C ASP A 81 -15.66 -1.18 20.86
N GLY A 82 -14.83 -2.04 20.27
CA GLY A 82 -15.20 -2.95 19.20
C GLY A 82 -15.01 -2.38 17.80
N SER A 83 -14.48 -1.17 17.67
CA SER A 83 -14.00 -0.65 16.38
C SER A 83 -12.58 -1.13 16.09
N ALA A 84 -12.11 -0.91 14.86
CA ALA A 84 -10.74 -1.22 14.47
C ALA A 84 -10.12 -0.04 13.71
N ALA A 85 -8.97 0.44 14.17
CA ALA A 85 -8.17 1.37 13.37
C ALA A 85 -7.35 0.60 12.33
N PHE A 86 -7.05 1.24 11.21
CA PHE A 86 -6.20 0.65 10.18
C PHE A 86 -5.27 1.67 9.55
N GLY A 87 -4.17 1.15 9.01
CA GLY A 87 -3.05 1.93 8.54
C GLY A 87 -2.17 1.21 7.54
N LEU A 88 -1.08 1.87 7.16
CA LEU A 88 0.00 1.27 6.37
C LEU A 88 1.28 1.28 7.19
N GLY A 89 2.03 0.18 7.07
CA GLY A 89 3.41 0.07 7.53
C GLY A 89 4.36 0.05 6.34
N LEU A 90 5.44 0.81 6.41
CA LEU A 90 6.49 0.85 5.40
C LEU A 90 7.83 0.53 6.04
N ASN A 91 8.52 -0.45 5.49
CA ASN A 91 9.89 -0.78 5.90
C ASN A 91 10.85 0.06 5.06
N SER A 92 11.31 1.17 5.64
CA SER A 92 12.22 2.10 4.97
C SER A 92 13.51 1.42 4.52
N ASP A 93 14.07 0.52 5.33
CA ASP A 93 15.33 -0.17 5.02
C ASP A 93 15.16 -1.01 3.74
N LYS A 94 14.04 -1.74 3.64
CA LYS A 94 13.75 -2.55 2.46
C LYS A 94 13.42 -1.72 1.22
N LEU A 95 12.68 -0.62 1.41
CA LEU A 95 12.36 0.29 0.32
C LEU A 95 13.61 1.02 -0.19
N ASP A 96 14.58 1.34 0.67
CA ASP A 96 15.85 1.95 0.29
C ASP A 96 16.71 1.01 -0.55
N GLU A 97 16.75 -0.28 -0.19
CA GLU A 97 17.38 -1.30 -1.03
C GLU A 97 16.74 -1.37 -2.42
N LEU A 98 15.40 -1.33 -2.47
CA LEU A 98 14.64 -1.31 -3.72
C LEU A 98 14.96 -0.06 -4.55
N PHE A 99 15.02 1.12 -3.93
CA PHE A 99 15.34 2.39 -4.59
C PHE A 99 16.76 2.40 -5.13
N ALA A 100 17.73 1.90 -4.35
CA ALA A 100 19.10 1.74 -4.81
C ALA A 100 19.18 0.77 -6.01
N ALA A 101 18.42 -0.32 -5.98
CA ALA A 101 18.37 -1.27 -7.08
C ALA A 101 17.77 -0.66 -8.36
N PHE A 102 16.79 0.24 -8.27
CA PHE A 102 16.30 1.00 -9.44
C PHE A 102 17.41 1.84 -10.06
N VAL A 103 18.16 2.58 -9.24
CA VAL A 103 19.29 3.41 -9.73
C VAL A 103 20.33 2.56 -10.45
N GLU A 104 20.68 1.41 -9.89
CA GLU A 104 21.72 0.55 -10.46
C GLU A 104 21.27 -0.17 -11.75
N GLN A 105 20.02 -0.64 -11.79
CA GLN A 105 19.54 -1.49 -12.89
C GLN A 105 18.94 -0.68 -14.03
N VAL A 106 18.18 0.38 -13.72
CA VAL A 106 17.43 1.16 -14.72
C VAL A 106 17.93 2.61 -14.87
N TRP A 107 18.97 3.01 -14.13
CA TRP A 107 19.59 4.35 -14.21
C TRP A 107 18.62 5.49 -13.86
N ASP A 108 17.57 5.19 -13.11
CA ASP A 108 16.57 6.15 -12.68
C ASP A 108 16.55 6.28 -11.15
N SER A 109 16.38 7.49 -10.65
CA SER A 109 16.32 7.75 -9.21
C SER A 109 14.90 7.60 -8.72
N ALA A 110 14.66 6.59 -7.88
CA ALA A 110 13.41 6.42 -7.16
C ALA A 110 13.56 6.90 -5.72
N SER A 111 12.51 7.52 -5.19
CA SER A 111 12.38 7.88 -3.79
C SER A 111 10.97 7.60 -3.31
N ILE A 112 10.73 7.64 -2.00
CA ILE A 112 9.37 7.50 -1.46
C ILE A 112 8.42 8.58 -2.01
N GLU A 113 8.94 9.76 -2.38
CA GLU A 113 8.13 10.87 -2.90
C GLU A 113 7.46 10.55 -4.23
N ASP A 114 8.01 9.58 -4.97
CA ASP A 114 7.51 9.11 -6.27
C ASP A 114 6.42 8.03 -6.12
N PHE A 115 6.25 7.47 -4.92
CA PHE A 115 5.29 6.41 -4.65
C PHE A 115 3.94 6.96 -4.22
N THR A 116 2.89 6.35 -4.78
CA THR A 116 1.51 6.58 -4.39
C THR A 116 0.92 5.28 -3.83
N PHE A 117 0.28 5.37 -2.67
CA PHE A 117 -0.35 4.23 -2.01
C PHE A 117 -1.87 4.40 -2.02
N THR A 118 -2.56 3.36 -2.47
CA THR A 118 -4.03 3.33 -2.49
C THR A 118 -4.52 2.05 -1.82
N VAL A 119 -5.33 2.21 -0.79
CA VAL A 119 -6.00 1.14 -0.07
C VAL A 119 -7.45 1.07 -0.54
N ARG A 120 -7.92 -0.13 -0.88
CA ARG A 120 -9.32 -0.38 -1.20
C ARG A 120 -9.96 -1.09 -0.02
N LEU A 121 -10.87 -0.41 0.66
CA LEU A 121 -11.65 -0.97 1.75
C LEU A 121 -12.98 -1.50 1.20
N LEU A 122 -13.27 -2.79 1.43
CA LEU A 122 -14.49 -3.44 0.94
C LEU A 122 -15.34 -3.87 2.13
N ASN A 123 -16.62 -3.49 2.13
CA ASN A 123 -17.56 -3.99 3.13
C ASN A 123 -18.20 -5.31 2.65
N ASP A 124 -17.64 -6.45 3.05
CA ASP A 124 -18.23 -7.76 2.79
C ASP A 124 -19.21 -8.24 3.88
N THR A 125 -19.45 -7.42 4.90
CA THR A 125 -20.37 -7.74 5.98
C THR A 125 -21.84 -7.63 5.53
N ARG A 126 -22.78 -7.99 6.41
CA ARG A 126 -24.22 -7.90 6.11
C ARG A 126 -24.77 -6.50 6.32
N ASP A 127 -24.23 -5.81 7.31
CA ASP A 127 -24.72 -4.53 7.80
C ASP A 127 -23.84 -3.40 7.23
N PRO A 128 -24.35 -2.16 7.20
CA PRO A 128 -23.52 -1.01 6.90
C PRO A 128 -22.39 -0.89 7.92
N VAL A 129 -21.23 -0.46 7.45
CA VAL A 129 -20.03 -0.20 8.26
C VAL A 129 -19.69 1.27 8.14
N PHE A 130 -19.33 1.91 9.25
CA PHE A 130 -18.95 3.32 9.27
C PHE A 130 -17.44 3.44 9.30
N VAL A 131 -16.89 4.35 8.49
CA VAL A 131 -15.44 4.52 8.35
C VAL A 131 -15.10 5.98 8.54
N ALA A 132 -14.37 6.29 9.60
CA ALA A 132 -13.83 7.62 9.87
C ALA A 132 -12.44 7.76 9.24
N LEU A 133 -12.23 8.77 8.40
CA LEU A 133 -10.98 9.03 7.68
C LEU A 133 -10.55 10.48 7.83
N GLN A 134 -9.24 10.73 7.88
CA GLN A 134 -8.67 12.07 7.82
C GLN A 134 -7.36 12.09 7.04
N GLY A 135 -7.03 13.24 6.44
CA GLY A 135 -5.72 13.46 5.81
C GLY A 135 -5.45 12.59 4.58
N VAL A 136 -6.49 12.16 3.88
CA VAL A 136 -6.43 11.23 2.75
C VAL A 136 -7.28 11.73 1.58
N TYR A 137 -7.15 11.10 0.42
CA TYR A 137 -8.08 11.27 -0.69
C TYR A 137 -9.02 10.08 -0.72
N VAL A 138 -10.33 10.34 -0.65
CA VAL A 138 -11.37 9.31 -0.70
C VAL A 138 -12.09 9.42 -2.03
N ASN A 139 -12.05 8.37 -2.85
CA ASN A 139 -12.60 8.37 -4.21
C ASN A 139 -12.16 9.63 -5.00
N GLN A 140 -10.87 9.96 -4.92
CA GLN A 140 -10.22 11.12 -5.54
C GLN A 140 -10.60 12.49 -4.94
N VAL A 141 -11.45 12.55 -3.91
CA VAL A 141 -11.81 13.78 -3.21
C VAL A 141 -10.90 13.98 -1.98
N PRO A 142 -10.24 15.14 -1.82
CA PRO A 142 -9.38 15.39 -0.66
C PRO A 142 -10.21 15.56 0.62
N ILE A 143 -9.85 14.81 1.66
CA ILE A 143 -10.44 14.84 3.00
C ILE A 143 -9.40 15.37 3.99
N ALA A 144 -9.53 16.64 4.37
CA ALA A 144 -8.55 17.32 5.22
C ALA A 144 -8.77 17.06 6.72
N TYR A 145 -10.03 16.95 7.13
CA TYR A 145 -10.45 16.72 8.51
C TYR A 145 -11.22 15.42 8.61
N GLU A 146 -11.46 14.94 9.83
CA GLU A 146 -12.24 13.73 10.06
C GLU A 146 -13.61 13.82 9.39
N GLU A 147 -13.88 12.86 8.50
CA GLU A 147 -15.17 12.65 7.88
C GLU A 147 -15.56 11.16 7.98
N VAL A 148 -16.86 10.91 8.20
CA VAL A 148 -17.40 9.55 8.35
C VAL A 148 -18.14 9.14 7.08
N PHE A 149 -17.78 7.97 6.56
CA PHE A 149 -18.38 7.35 5.38
C PHE A 149 -19.21 6.13 5.79
N GLU A 150 -20.44 6.04 5.29
CA GLU A 150 -21.25 4.82 5.41
C GLU A 150 -20.96 3.92 4.20
N LEU A 151 -20.44 2.72 4.43
CA LEU A 151 -20.23 1.70 3.41
C LEU A 151 -21.36 0.68 3.51
N ALA A 152 -22.24 0.63 2.52
CA ALA A 152 -23.21 -0.45 2.43
C ALA A 152 -22.53 -1.76 2.03
N ARG A 153 -23.26 -2.87 2.16
CA ARG A 153 -22.76 -4.19 1.77
C ARG A 153 -22.32 -4.19 0.30
N ARG A 154 -21.08 -4.65 0.07
CA ARG A 154 -20.34 -4.71 -1.21
C ARG A 154 -19.91 -3.35 -1.76
N ASP A 155 -20.06 -2.29 -0.99
CA ASP A 155 -19.45 -1.02 -1.35
C ASP A 155 -17.94 -1.09 -1.19
N VAL A 156 -17.27 -0.26 -1.98
CA VAL A 156 -15.82 -0.13 -2.00
C VAL A 156 -15.48 1.33 -1.79
N LEU A 157 -14.56 1.58 -0.88
CA LEU A 157 -13.98 2.89 -0.65
C LEU A 157 -12.52 2.88 -1.11
N GLU A 158 -12.17 3.75 -2.05
CA GLU A 158 -10.79 3.94 -2.50
C GLU A 158 -10.13 5.06 -1.68
N ILE A 159 -9.08 4.71 -0.94
CA ILE A 159 -8.39 5.60 -0.01
C ILE A 159 -6.95 5.75 -0.50
N ARG A 160 -6.62 6.90 -1.08
CA ARG A 160 -5.25 7.24 -1.45
C ARG A 160 -4.61 8.07 -0.34
N LEU A 161 -3.41 7.66 0.07
CA LEU A 161 -2.65 8.38 1.08
C LEU A 161 -2.30 9.79 0.58
N GLY A 162 -2.33 10.76 1.49
CA GLY A 162 -1.69 12.05 1.26
C GLY A 162 -0.18 11.96 1.49
N ASP A 163 0.56 12.90 0.90
CA ASP A 163 2.02 12.96 0.99
C ASP A 163 2.51 12.96 2.45
N VAL A 164 1.84 13.71 3.33
CA VAL A 164 2.17 13.74 4.77
C VAL A 164 2.05 12.36 5.42
N ALA A 165 0.97 11.63 5.12
CA ALA A 165 0.75 10.31 5.70
C ALA A 165 1.78 9.29 5.18
N ARG A 166 2.11 9.36 3.89
CA ARG A 166 3.15 8.54 3.27
C ARG A 166 4.52 8.82 3.90
N ASP A 167 4.90 10.08 4.02
CA ASP A 167 6.22 10.47 4.53
C ASP A 167 6.36 10.07 6.01
N VAL A 168 5.29 10.22 6.80
CA VAL A 168 5.22 9.71 8.18
C VAL A 168 5.35 8.18 8.20
N ALA A 169 4.60 7.46 7.37
CA ALA A 169 4.69 6.00 7.32
C ALA A 169 6.10 5.51 6.98
N TYR A 170 6.81 6.22 6.11
CA TYR A 170 8.18 5.87 5.73
C TYR A 170 9.21 6.27 6.79
N GLN A 171 9.03 7.39 7.48
CA GLN A 171 9.96 7.83 8.54
C GLN A 171 9.76 7.09 9.86
N ASP A 172 8.51 6.93 10.28
CA ASP A 172 8.13 6.35 11.57
C ASP A 172 7.77 4.86 11.46
N GLY A 173 7.74 4.34 10.23
CA GLY A 173 7.45 2.94 9.92
C GLY A 173 5.96 2.62 9.79
N ILE A 174 5.07 3.43 10.37
CA ILE A 174 3.61 3.21 10.37
C ILE A 174 2.85 4.54 10.32
N VAL A 175 1.71 4.55 9.63
CA VAL A 175 0.69 5.60 9.76
C VAL A 175 -0.70 5.00 9.92
N VAL A 176 -1.54 5.58 10.78
CA VAL A 176 -2.97 5.25 10.89
C VAL A 176 -3.77 6.15 9.94
N LEU A 177 -4.67 5.55 9.16
CA LEU A 177 -5.44 6.24 8.11
C LEU A 177 -6.89 6.49 8.54
N GLY A 178 -7.45 5.57 9.34
CA GLY A 178 -8.84 5.66 9.75
C GLY A 178 -9.27 4.60 10.75
N VAL A 179 -10.54 4.68 11.12
CA VAL A 179 -11.23 3.77 12.04
C VAL A 179 -12.47 3.21 11.37
N VAL A 180 -12.73 1.93 11.58
CA VAL A 180 -13.89 1.18 11.08
C VAL A 180 -14.76 0.76 12.26
N GLU A 181 -16.06 1.07 12.19
CA GLU A 181 -17.11 0.79 13.20
C GLU A 181 -18.26 -0.04 12.63
#